data_AF-A0A0D0M677-F1
#
_entry.id   AF-A0A0D0M677-F1
#
_cell.length_a   1.000
_cell.length_b   1.000
_cell.length_c   1.000
_cell.angle_alpha   90.00
_cell.angle_beta   90.00
_cell.angle_gamma   90.00
#
_symmetry.space_group_name_H-M   'P 1'
#
loop_
_entity.id
_entity.type
_entity.pdbx_description
1 polymer ?
#
loop_
_entity_poly.entity_id
_entity_poly.type
_entity_poly.pdbx_seq_one_letter_code
_entity_poly.pdbx_strand_id
1 'polypeptide(L)'
;MSKPRHVVMQVVKRSSGSATHHVEFLMDDNFAERLRQLRSLVPPLGSLNKQRDLVIDKVRVRLPNAIWRSGNEIDIDGGVEGSCIVIAAEGSFNCGGKDRKTREKLVTYNFSIARLVELHAERPEGETFYIRDGTFANDEPADSPAGRWVASMHELEVVMRVPDAPSDFDTLHDLSLRPEQQQARSGTGGGTHRASMY
;
A
#
# COMPACT_ATOMS: atom_id res chain seq x y z
N MET A 1 13.80 -12.42 -11.63
CA MET A 1 12.86 -11.29 -11.72
C MET A 1 13.11 -10.44 -10.49
N SER A 2 13.53 -9.19 -10.66
CA SER A 2 13.72 -8.27 -9.54
C SER A 2 12.37 -8.05 -8.86
N LYS A 3 12.27 -8.23 -7.54
CA LYS A 3 11.02 -7.91 -6.84
C LYS A 3 10.82 -6.39 -6.84
N PRO A 4 9.60 -5.90 -7.14
CA PRO A 4 9.31 -4.48 -7.07
C PRO A 4 9.47 -4.00 -5.61
N ARG A 5 9.96 -2.77 -5.46
CA ARG A 5 10.06 -2.09 -4.17
C ARG A 5 8.83 -1.22 -3.96
N HIS A 6 8.37 -1.13 -2.72
CA HIS A 6 7.29 -0.21 -2.38
C HIS A 6 7.88 1.15 -2.07
N VAL A 7 7.28 2.23 -2.57
CA VAL A 7 7.67 3.61 -2.24
C VAL A 7 6.52 4.27 -1.52
N VAL A 8 6.77 4.81 -0.33
CA VAL A 8 5.82 5.52 0.51
C VAL A 8 6.31 6.95 0.68
N MET A 9 5.59 7.91 0.10
CA MET A 9 5.94 9.32 0.18
C MET A 9 4.94 10.10 1.02
N GLN A 10 5.44 10.91 1.96
CA GLN A 10 4.62 11.81 2.74
C GLN A 10 3.88 12.82 1.84
N VAL A 11 2.58 12.95 2.06
CA VAL A 11 1.71 13.91 1.39
C VAL A 11 1.45 15.09 2.32
N VAL A 12 1.69 16.29 1.83
CA VAL A 12 1.40 17.54 2.52
C VAL A 12 -0.04 17.95 2.22
N LYS A 13 -0.85 18.04 3.27
CA LYS A 13 -2.20 18.62 3.23
C LYS A 13 -2.13 19.95 3.97
N ARG A 14 -2.59 21.04 3.34
CA ARG A 14 -2.54 22.39 3.93
C ARG A 14 -3.51 22.53 5.09
N SER A 15 -4.67 21.87 5.03
CA SER A 15 -5.70 21.95 6.07
C SER A 15 -5.35 21.20 7.35
N SER A 16 -4.63 20.09 7.23
CA SER A 16 -4.22 19.25 8.34
C SER A 16 -2.72 19.05 8.21
N GLY A 17 -1.92 19.65 9.07
CA GLY A 17 -0.46 19.44 9.13
C GLY A 17 -0.06 18.02 9.55
N SER A 18 -0.79 17.01 9.08
CA SER A 18 -0.75 15.63 9.55
C SER A 18 0.37 14.85 8.88
N ALA A 19 1.12 14.16 9.71
CA ALA A 19 2.12 13.17 9.33
C ALA A 19 1.50 11.85 8.85
N THR A 20 0.18 11.67 8.82
CA THR A 20 -0.41 10.37 8.44
C THR A 20 -0.66 10.21 6.93
N HIS A 21 -0.70 11.33 6.20
CA HIS A 21 -1.03 11.31 4.78
C HIS A 21 0.16 10.85 3.94
N HIS A 22 -0.05 9.89 3.06
CA HIS A 22 0.99 9.39 2.18
C HIS A 22 0.42 8.86 0.86
N VAL A 23 1.32 8.74 -0.11
CA VAL A 23 1.06 8.06 -1.37
C VAL A 23 2.01 6.88 -1.50
N GLU A 24 1.46 5.75 -1.91
CA GLU A 24 2.20 4.52 -2.15
C GLU A 24 2.22 4.21 -3.64
N PHE A 25 3.35 3.73 -4.16
CA PHE A 25 3.46 3.18 -5.51
C PHE A 25 4.61 2.18 -5.59
N LEU A 26 4.67 1.42 -6.68
CA LEU A 26 5.71 0.43 -6.92
C LEU A 26 6.86 1.03 -7.74
N MET A 27 8.08 0.66 -7.36
CA MET A 27 9.32 0.96 -8.05
C MET A 27 9.93 -0.34 -8.59
N ASP A 28 9.96 -0.47 -9.90
CA ASP A 28 10.64 -1.53 -10.64
C ASP A 28 11.61 -0.93 -11.67
N ASP A 29 12.34 -1.78 -12.39
CA ASP A 29 13.32 -1.34 -13.40
C ASP A 29 12.66 -0.56 -14.54
N ASN A 30 11.41 -0.90 -14.89
CA ASN A 30 10.64 -0.21 -15.92
C ASN A 30 10.24 1.19 -15.48
N PHE A 31 9.82 1.35 -14.22
CA PHE A 31 9.47 2.64 -13.64
C PHE A 31 10.72 3.52 -13.52
N ALA A 32 11.84 2.95 -13.06
CA ALA A 32 13.13 3.63 -12.99
C ALA A 32 13.54 4.21 -14.36
N GLU A 33 13.46 3.38 -15.41
CA GLU A 33 13.80 3.82 -16.77
C GLU A 33 12.82 4.85 -17.30
N ARG A 34 11.52 4.69 -17.04
CA ARG A 34 10.50 5.66 -17.41
C ARG A 34 10.72 7.01 -16.74
N LEU A 35 11.16 7.06 -15.48
CA LEU A 35 11.52 8.32 -14.82
C LEU A 35 12.69 9.01 -15.53
N ARG A 36 13.72 8.26 -15.94
CA ARG A 36 14.86 8.82 -16.72
C ARG A 36 14.39 9.38 -18.06
N GLN A 37 13.52 8.65 -18.77
CA GLN A 37 12.95 9.10 -20.04
C GLN A 37 12.11 10.36 -19.87
N LEU A 38 11.20 10.39 -18.89
CA LEU A 38 10.39 11.59 -18.63
C LEU A 38 11.26 12.78 -18.23
N ARG A 39 12.35 12.53 -17.50
CA ARG A 39 13.32 13.57 -17.12
C ARG A 39 14.05 14.15 -18.33
N SER A 40 14.39 13.35 -19.33
CA SER A 40 15.06 13.81 -20.55
C SER A 40 14.15 14.67 -21.45
N LEU A 41 12.83 14.55 -21.30
CA LEU A 41 11.86 15.44 -21.96
C LEU A 41 11.89 16.88 -21.42
N VAL A 42 12.44 17.09 -20.22
CA VAL A 42 12.55 18.42 -19.60
C VAL A 42 13.96 18.96 -19.82
N PRO A 43 14.17 19.97 -20.68
CA PRO A 43 15.50 20.49 -20.93
C PRO A 43 16.11 21.12 -19.66
N PRO A 44 17.42 20.98 -19.42
CA PRO A 44 18.09 21.69 -18.33
C PRO A 44 17.95 23.20 -18.50
N LEU A 45 17.55 23.90 -17.43
CA LEU A 45 17.43 25.36 -17.40
C LEU A 45 18.80 26.01 -17.20
N GLY A 46 19.62 26.03 -18.26
CA GLY A 46 20.87 26.80 -18.32
C GLY A 46 20.63 28.32 -18.35
N SER A 47 21.69 29.11 -18.16
CA SER A 47 21.64 30.58 -18.20
C SER A 47 20.99 31.14 -19.47
N LEU A 48 21.20 30.48 -20.61
CA LEU A 48 20.64 30.85 -21.92
C LEU A 48 19.12 30.63 -22.02
N ASN A 49 18.58 29.64 -21.32
CA ASN A 49 17.16 29.30 -21.37
C ASN A 49 16.36 30.06 -20.30
N LYS A 50 16.97 30.48 -19.20
CA LYS A 50 16.31 31.29 -18.16
C LYS A 50 15.79 32.65 -18.65
N GLN A 51 16.33 33.16 -19.76
CA GLN A 51 15.93 34.43 -20.36
C GLN A 51 14.89 34.29 -21.48
N ARG A 52 14.49 33.06 -21.82
CA ARG A 52 13.45 32.82 -22.84
C ARG A 52 12.07 32.88 -22.18
N ASP A 53 11.13 33.55 -22.85
CA ASP A 53 9.78 33.78 -22.31
C ASP A 53 8.95 32.49 -22.14
N LEU A 54 9.25 31.43 -22.89
CA LEU A 54 8.53 30.15 -22.85
C LEU A 54 9.52 28.99 -22.79
N VAL A 55 9.68 28.38 -21.61
CA VAL A 55 10.47 27.17 -21.42
C VAL A 55 9.65 26.14 -20.66
N ILE A 56 9.70 24.89 -21.15
CA ILE A 56 9.13 23.75 -20.43
C ILE A 56 10.07 23.43 -19.27
N ASP A 57 9.66 23.81 -18.06
CA ASP A 57 10.40 23.56 -16.83
C ASP A 57 9.96 22.26 -16.13
N LYS A 58 8.75 21.77 -16.45
CA LYS A 58 8.14 20.61 -15.83
C LYS A 58 7.29 19.80 -16.80
N VAL A 59 7.27 18.49 -16.59
CA VAL A 59 6.35 17.56 -17.25
C VAL A 59 5.48 16.89 -16.21
N ARG A 60 4.18 16.84 -16.46
CA ARG A 60 3.19 16.17 -15.60
C ARG A 60 2.61 14.98 -16.34
N VAL A 61 2.70 13.80 -15.75
CA VAL A 61 2.11 12.57 -16.31
C VAL A 61 1.31 11.83 -15.25
N ARG A 62 0.40 10.95 -15.69
CA ARG A 62 -0.40 10.11 -14.80
C ARG A 62 0.52 9.20 -13.99
N LEU A 63 0.25 9.08 -12.70
CA LEU A 63 0.92 8.12 -11.83
C LEU A 63 0.03 6.85 -11.75
N PRO A 64 0.41 5.75 -12.43
CA PRO A 64 -0.40 4.53 -12.42
C PRO A 64 -0.29 3.83 -11.06
N ASN A 65 -1.38 3.17 -10.64
CA ASN A 65 -1.44 2.29 -9.47
C ASN A 65 -1.03 2.94 -8.13
N ALA A 66 -1.07 4.27 -8.05
CA ALA A 66 -0.80 4.97 -6.80
C ALA A 66 -1.97 4.82 -5.83
N ILE A 67 -1.66 4.44 -4.61
CA ILE A 67 -2.62 4.36 -3.50
C ILE A 67 -2.42 5.61 -2.65
N TRP A 68 -3.46 6.44 -2.56
CA TRP A 68 -3.42 7.65 -1.74
C TRP A 68 -4.15 7.40 -0.43
N ARG A 69 -3.45 7.58 0.69
CA ARG A 69 -4.05 7.55 2.02
C ARG A 69 -4.10 8.96 2.56
N SER A 70 -5.30 9.55 2.57
CA SER A 70 -5.54 10.85 3.18
C SER A 70 -6.61 10.79 4.28
N GLY A 71 -6.20 10.44 5.50
CA GLY A 71 -7.08 10.32 6.67
C GLY A 71 -7.22 8.88 7.17
N ASN A 72 -8.17 8.65 8.08
CA ASN A 72 -8.39 7.34 8.73
C ASN A 72 -9.25 6.37 7.89
N GLU A 73 -9.80 6.81 6.75
CA GLU A 73 -10.59 5.95 5.86
C GLU A 73 -9.76 5.49 4.67
N ILE A 74 -9.78 4.18 4.44
CA ILE A 74 -9.32 3.58 3.19
C ILE A 74 -10.43 3.77 2.17
N ASP A 75 -10.43 4.85 1.40
CA ASP A 75 -11.29 4.93 0.23
C ASP A 75 -10.74 3.94 -0.82
N ILE A 76 -11.41 2.79 -0.95
CA ILE A 76 -11.07 1.71 -1.92
C ILE A 76 -11.13 2.25 -3.37
N ASP A 77 -11.98 3.25 -3.62
CA ASP A 77 -12.06 3.99 -4.88
C ASP A 77 -11.03 5.14 -5.01
N GLY A 78 -10.06 5.19 -4.09
CA GLY A 78 -8.94 6.12 -4.09
C GLY A 78 -9.42 7.54 -4.26
N GLY A 79 -10.01 8.13 -3.22
CA GLY A 79 -10.69 9.44 -3.15
C GLY A 79 -9.87 10.67 -3.58
N VAL A 80 -8.92 10.50 -4.50
CA VAL A 80 -8.02 11.44 -5.12
C VAL A 80 -8.22 11.41 -6.63
N GLU A 81 -8.58 12.56 -7.20
CA GLU A 81 -8.68 12.80 -8.62
C GLU A 81 -7.34 13.27 -9.21
N GLY A 82 -7.05 12.84 -10.45
CA GLY A 82 -5.93 13.37 -11.23
C GLY A 82 -4.55 13.05 -10.66
N SER A 83 -4.38 11.83 -10.12
CA SER A 83 -3.09 11.36 -9.61
C SER A 83 -2.01 11.44 -10.69
N CYS A 84 -0.92 12.12 -10.35
CA CYS A 84 0.16 12.42 -11.27
C CYS A 84 1.52 12.41 -10.58
N ILE A 85 2.54 12.25 -11.40
CA ILE A 85 3.92 12.57 -11.06
C ILE A 85 4.33 13.80 -11.88
N VAL A 86 4.97 14.76 -11.24
CA VAL A 86 5.49 15.99 -11.83
C VAL A 86 7.00 15.91 -11.78
N ILE A 87 7.65 15.98 -12.94
CA ILE A 87 9.10 15.93 -13.08
C ILE A 87 9.58 17.31 -13.48
N ALA A 88 10.58 17.79 -12.76
CA ALA A 88 11.09 19.13 -12.92
C ALA A 88 12.50 19.16 -13.52
N ALA A 89 12.86 20.30 -14.10
CA ALA A 89 14.08 20.50 -14.87
C ALA A 89 15.38 20.36 -14.07
N GLU A 90 15.30 20.28 -12.75
CA GLU A 90 16.41 20.03 -11.84
C GLU A 90 16.67 18.53 -11.60
N GLY A 91 15.86 17.62 -12.13
CA GLY A 91 16.00 16.19 -11.83
C GLY A 91 15.27 15.73 -10.58
N SER A 92 14.33 16.53 -10.10
CA SER A 92 13.43 16.16 -9.01
C SER A 92 12.07 15.74 -9.53
N PHE A 93 11.32 15.01 -8.70
CA PHE A 93 9.91 14.74 -8.93
C PHE A 93 9.08 14.94 -7.65
N ASN A 94 7.80 15.20 -7.81
CA ASN A 94 6.80 15.07 -6.74
C ASN A 94 5.54 14.37 -7.26
N CYS A 95 4.77 13.82 -6.33
CA CYS A 95 3.47 13.26 -6.61
C CYS A 95 2.39 14.31 -6.29
N GLY A 96 1.36 14.37 -7.13
CA GLY A 96 0.26 15.30 -7.00
C GLY A 96 -1.09 14.62 -7.20
N GLY A 97 -2.10 15.15 -6.54
CA GLY A 97 -3.49 14.71 -6.66
C GLY A 97 -4.44 15.76 -6.12
N LYS A 98 -5.73 15.49 -6.22
CA LYS A 98 -6.79 16.32 -5.64
C LYS A 98 -7.75 15.46 -4.85
N ASP A 99 -7.85 15.68 -3.55
CA ASP A 99 -8.85 15.02 -2.72
C ASP A 99 -10.26 15.34 -3.26
N ARG A 100 -11.06 14.31 -3.54
CA ARG A 100 -12.39 14.42 -4.15
C ARG A 100 -13.39 15.01 -3.15
N LYS A 101 -13.33 14.57 -1.88
CA LYS A 101 -14.25 14.96 -0.81
C LYS A 101 -14.01 16.43 -0.42
N THR A 102 -12.77 16.78 -0.13
CA THR A 102 -12.40 18.14 0.36
C THR A 102 -12.05 19.10 -0.77
N ARG A 103 -11.86 18.61 -2.00
CA ARG A 103 -11.35 19.38 -3.16
C ARG A 103 -9.95 19.94 -2.96
N GLU A 104 -9.24 19.53 -1.90
CA GLU A 104 -7.91 20.01 -1.56
C GLU A 104 -6.82 19.43 -2.48
N LYS A 105 -5.80 20.22 -2.77
CA LYS A 105 -4.62 19.76 -3.51
C LYS A 105 -3.73 18.95 -2.57
N LEU A 106 -3.42 17.72 -2.98
CA LEU A 106 -2.45 16.84 -2.35
C LEU A 106 -1.13 16.91 -3.10
N VAL A 107 -0.02 17.04 -2.39
CA VAL A 107 1.31 17.16 -2.99
C VAL A 107 2.37 16.58 -2.06
N THR A 108 3.36 15.89 -2.60
CA THR A 108 4.55 15.47 -1.84
C THR A 108 5.65 16.51 -1.95
N TYR A 109 6.65 16.44 -1.08
CA TYR A 109 7.90 17.15 -1.30
C TYR A 109 8.61 16.63 -2.55
N ASN A 110 9.47 17.48 -3.12
CA ASN A 110 10.33 17.08 -4.23
C ASN A 110 11.37 16.06 -3.73
N PHE A 111 11.59 15.01 -4.52
CA PHE A 111 12.64 14.03 -4.28
C PHE A 111 13.51 13.85 -5.54
N SER A 112 14.79 13.54 -5.35
CA SER A 112 15.73 13.38 -6.47
C SER A 112 15.46 12.07 -7.22
N ILE A 113 15.29 12.15 -8.54
CA ILE A 113 15.14 10.97 -9.41
C ILE A 113 16.41 10.12 -9.36
N ALA A 114 17.58 10.77 -9.44
CA ALA A 114 18.87 10.08 -9.38
C ALA A 114 19.02 9.30 -8.08
N ARG A 115 18.63 9.92 -6.94
CA ARG A 115 18.70 9.26 -5.64
C ARG A 115 17.74 8.10 -5.53
N LEU A 116 16.50 8.21 -6.02
CA LEU A 116 15.55 7.10 -6.00
C LEU A 116 16.06 5.91 -6.82
N VAL A 117 16.65 6.19 -7.98
CA VAL A 117 17.23 5.19 -8.87
C VAL A 117 18.45 4.50 -8.26
N GLU A 118 19.33 5.27 -7.61
CA GLU A 118 20.48 4.75 -6.87
C GLU A 118 20.04 3.83 -5.74
N LEU A 119 19.09 4.27 -4.91
CA LEU A 119 18.50 3.45 -3.85
C LEU A 119 17.91 2.15 -4.39
N HIS A 120 17.20 2.19 -5.52
CA HIS A 120 16.66 1.00 -6.17
C HIS A 120 17.74 0.03 -6.65
N ALA A 121 18.93 0.50 -6.99
CA ALA A 121 20.05 -0.35 -7.39
C ALA A 121 20.81 -0.93 -6.17
N GLU A 122 20.94 -0.16 -5.09
CA GLU A 122 21.78 -0.52 -3.94
C GLU A 122 21.05 -1.31 -2.86
N ARG A 123 19.75 -1.04 -2.67
CA ARG A 123 18.98 -1.61 -1.55
C ARG A 123 18.52 -3.04 -1.85
N PRO A 124 18.28 -3.87 -0.82
CA PRO A 124 17.66 -5.17 -0.99
C PRO A 124 16.35 -5.14 -1.78
N GLU A 125 16.08 -6.21 -2.51
CA GLU A 125 14.80 -6.40 -3.20
C GLU A 125 13.65 -6.51 -2.19
N GLY A 126 12.52 -5.87 -2.48
CA GLY A 126 11.33 -5.87 -1.62
C GLY A 126 11.40 -4.95 -0.40
N GLU A 127 12.47 -4.17 -0.22
CA GLU A 127 12.49 -3.11 0.80
C GLU A 127 11.47 -2.01 0.45
N THR A 128 10.78 -1.49 1.47
CA THR A 128 9.91 -0.32 1.37
C THR A 128 10.73 0.96 1.55
N PHE A 129 10.68 1.86 0.59
CA PHE A 129 11.33 3.16 0.63
C PHE A 129 10.40 4.21 1.22
N TYR A 130 10.73 4.70 2.41
CA TYR A 130 10.04 5.80 3.06
C TYR A 130 10.70 7.12 2.69
N ILE A 131 9.91 8.06 2.19
CA ILE A 131 10.37 9.40 1.82
C ILE A 131 9.52 10.42 2.56
N ARG A 132 10.18 11.23 3.38
CA ARG A 132 9.55 12.24 4.22
C ARG A 132 10.27 13.57 4.09
N ASP A 133 9.52 14.67 3.97
CA ASP A 133 10.08 16.02 3.90
C ASP A 133 11.18 16.18 2.80
N GLY A 134 11.11 15.38 1.73
CA GLY A 134 12.07 15.38 0.63
C GLY A 134 13.34 14.55 0.86
N THR A 135 13.41 13.79 1.96
CA THR A 135 14.57 12.98 2.36
C THR A 135 14.19 11.51 2.47
N PHE A 136 15.16 10.62 2.24
CA PHE A 136 15.00 9.19 2.42
C PHE A 136 15.05 8.85 3.91
N ALA A 137 13.93 8.38 4.46
CA ALA A 137 13.71 8.28 5.89
C ALA A 137 14.20 6.96 6.51
N ASN A 138 14.46 5.91 5.71
CA ASN A 138 14.90 4.61 6.25
C ASN A 138 16.25 4.70 6.98
N ASP A 139 17.10 5.65 6.61
CA ASP A 139 18.44 5.83 7.18
C ASP A 139 18.46 6.81 8.36
N GLU A 140 17.33 7.44 8.66
CA GLU A 140 17.23 8.42 9.74
C GLU A 140 17.13 7.73 11.11
N PRO A 141 17.70 8.32 12.18
CA PRO A 141 17.61 7.76 13.53
C PRO A 141 16.16 7.49 13.96
N ALA A 142 15.92 6.40 14.69
CA ALA A 142 14.57 5.99 15.07
C ALA A 142 13.81 7.03 15.93
N ASP A 143 14.54 7.80 16.74
CA ASP A 143 14.02 8.88 17.59
C ASP A 143 13.83 10.21 16.84
N SER A 144 14.41 10.34 15.64
CA SER A 144 14.19 11.47 14.76
C SER A 144 12.70 11.58 14.37
N PRO A 145 12.24 12.75 13.91
CA PRO A 145 10.90 12.86 13.34
C PRO A 145 10.66 11.84 12.21
N ALA A 146 11.63 11.66 11.32
CA ALA A 146 11.53 10.75 10.19
C ALA A 146 11.44 9.29 10.65
N GLY A 147 12.28 8.85 11.59
CA GLY A 147 12.23 7.51 12.16
C GLY A 147 10.90 7.21 12.87
N ARG A 148 10.39 8.15 13.66
CA ARG A 148 9.06 8.02 14.29
C ARG A 148 7.92 7.95 13.28
N TRP A 149 8.05 8.64 12.16
CA TRP A 149 7.08 8.56 11.08
C TRP A 149 7.09 7.19 10.40
N VAL A 150 8.28 6.66 10.09
CA VAL A 150 8.44 5.30 9.54
C VAL A 150 7.83 4.27 10.49
N ALA A 151 8.09 4.37 11.79
CA ALA A 151 7.48 3.50 12.79
C ALA A 151 5.94 3.57 12.76
N SER A 152 5.38 4.78 12.67
CA SER A 152 3.91 4.95 12.57
C SER A 152 3.32 4.36 11.29
N MET A 153 4.08 4.35 10.17
CA MET A 153 3.64 3.70 8.93
C MET A 153 3.63 2.18 9.06
N HIS A 154 4.64 1.60 9.73
CA HIS A 154 4.67 0.17 10.03
C HIS A 154 3.51 -0.26 10.93
N GLU A 155 3.21 0.52 11.98
CA GLU A 155 2.07 0.25 12.85
C GLU A 155 0.74 0.33 12.09
N LEU A 156 0.59 1.32 11.20
CA LEU A 156 -0.57 1.44 10.34
C LEU A 156 -0.71 0.23 9.40
N GLU A 157 0.39 -0.22 8.78
CA GLU A 157 0.39 -1.40 7.91
C GLU A 157 -0.04 -2.67 8.68
N VAL A 158 0.44 -2.84 9.92
CA VAL A 158 0.09 -3.98 10.79
C VAL A 158 -1.39 -3.95 11.18
N VAL A 159 -1.94 -2.78 11.53
CA VAL A 159 -3.37 -2.64 11.86
C VAL A 159 -4.25 -2.89 10.63
N MET A 160 -3.74 -2.57 9.44
CA MET A 160 -4.47 -2.69 8.18
C MET A 160 -4.42 -4.08 7.54
N ARG A 161 -3.43 -4.91 7.88
CA ARG A 161 -3.52 -6.35 7.61
C ARG A 161 -4.59 -6.91 8.52
N VAL A 162 -5.80 -7.03 7.99
CA VAL A 162 -6.86 -7.88 8.56
C VAL A 162 -6.17 -9.21 8.90
N PRO A 163 -6.11 -9.64 10.18
CA PRO A 163 -5.68 -11.01 10.45
C PRO A 163 -6.59 -11.89 9.62
N ASP A 164 -6.03 -12.78 8.80
CA ASP A 164 -6.78 -13.90 8.25
C ASP A 164 -7.38 -14.63 9.46
N ALA A 165 -8.58 -14.23 9.86
CA ALA A 165 -9.35 -14.94 10.85
C ALA A 165 -9.55 -16.32 10.22
N PRO A 166 -9.11 -17.42 10.88
CA PRO A 166 -9.41 -18.74 10.37
C PRO A 166 -10.92 -18.80 10.19
N SER A 167 -11.33 -18.97 8.93
CA SER A 167 -12.73 -19.02 8.54
C SER A 167 -13.42 -20.12 9.35
N ASP A 168 -14.45 -19.77 10.13
CA ASP A 168 -15.29 -20.68 10.93
C ASP A 168 -16.06 -21.73 10.09
N PHE A 169 -15.78 -21.82 8.79
CA PHE A 169 -16.46 -22.71 7.86
C PHE A 169 -16.08 -24.19 8.00
N ASP A 170 -15.12 -24.53 8.85
CA ASP A 170 -14.66 -25.93 9.06
C ASP A 170 -15.36 -26.66 10.23
N THR A 171 -16.47 -26.11 10.76
CA THR A 171 -17.25 -26.77 11.82
C THR A 171 -18.57 -27.39 11.36
N LEU A 172 -18.81 -27.49 10.05
CA LEU A 172 -20.05 -28.07 9.49
C LEU A 172 -19.84 -29.42 8.79
N HIS A 173 -19.19 -30.36 9.47
CA HIS A 173 -19.29 -31.78 9.15
C HIS A 173 -19.55 -32.59 10.43
N ASP A 174 -20.80 -32.60 10.92
CA ASP A 174 -21.58 -33.83 11.08
C ASP A 174 -23.01 -33.52 11.60
N LEU A 175 -23.97 -33.36 10.68
CA LEU A 175 -25.40 -33.40 11.02
C LEU A 175 -26.13 -34.29 10.01
N SER A 176 -26.04 -35.60 10.22
CA SER A 176 -26.97 -36.60 9.70
C SER A 176 -26.65 -37.94 10.37
N LEU A 177 -27.51 -38.70 11.03
CA LEU A 177 -28.96 -38.74 11.22
C LEU A 177 -29.20 -39.57 12.50
N ARG A 178 -30.15 -39.17 13.36
CA ARG A 178 -30.85 -40.11 14.24
C ARG A 178 -32.12 -40.58 13.53
N PRO A 179 -32.44 -41.88 13.61
CA PRO A 179 -33.77 -42.22 14.10
C PRO A 179 -33.73 -43.19 15.30
N GLU A 180 -34.72 -43.00 16.16
CA GLU A 180 -35.08 -43.76 17.36
C GLU A 180 -35.41 -45.25 17.14
N GLN A 181 -35.52 -45.95 18.29
CA GLN A 181 -36.06 -47.30 18.56
C GLN A 181 -34.98 -48.41 18.59
N GLN A 182 -34.71 -49.10 19.71
CA GLN A 182 -35.66 -49.70 20.64
C GLN A 182 -35.03 -49.91 22.03
N GLN A 183 -35.82 -49.57 23.06
CA GLN A 183 -35.71 -50.14 24.40
C GLN A 183 -35.65 -51.67 24.34
N ALA A 184 -34.73 -52.27 25.12
CA ALA A 184 -35.03 -53.23 26.20
C ALA A 184 -33.99 -54.36 26.32
N ARG A 185 -33.56 -54.56 27.58
CA ARG A 185 -33.14 -55.83 28.21
C ARG A 185 -31.67 -56.26 28.07
N SER A 186 -30.90 -55.77 29.03
CA SER A 186 -30.06 -56.63 29.87
C SER A 186 -30.86 -57.85 30.37
N GLY A 187 -30.30 -59.05 30.20
CA GLY A 187 -30.93 -60.28 30.63
C GLY A 187 -30.06 -61.51 30.36
N THR A 188 -29.04 -61.69 31.19
CA THR A 188 -28.49 -63.01 31.48
C THR A 188 -29.48 -63.77 32.38
N GLY A 189 -29.94 -64.93 31.93
CA GLY A 189 -30.53 -65.94 32.82
C GLY A 189 -31.87 -66.54 32.36
N GLY A 190 -31.85 -67.84 32.09
CA GLY A 190 -32.94 -68.75 32.47
C GLY A 190 -33.94 -69.16 31.39
N GLY A 191 -33.92 -70.45 31.05
CA GLY A 191 -35.15 -71.27 31.07
C GLY A 191 -35.98 -71.36 29.79
N THR A 192 -35.74 -72.44 29.03
CA THR A 192 -36.73 -73.43 28.55
C THR A 192 -38.08 -73.01 27.91
N HIS A 193 -38.29 -73.63 26.74
CA HIS A 193 -39.51 -74.28 26.23
C HIS A 193 -40.54 -73.50 25.36
N ARG A 194 -40.70 -74.10 24.15
CA ARG A 194 -41.94 -74.46 23.44
C ARG A 194 -42.63 -73.46 22.48
N ALA A 195 -42.41 -73.75 21.19
CA ALA A 195 -43.38 -74.11 20.14
C ALA A 195 -44.62 -73.25 19.83
N SER A 196 -44.62 -72.76 18.58
CA SER A 196 -45.65 -72.83 17.51
C SER A 196 -47.08 -72.33 17.72
N MET A 197 -47.59 -71.71 16.63
CA MET A 197 -49.01 -71.52 16.25
C MET A 197 -49.89 -72.71 16.71
N TYR A 198 -51.09 -72.53 17.27
CA TYR A 198 -52.25 -71.77 16.83
C TYR A 198 -53.03 -71.19 18.03
#